data_AF-A0A3N5MZA4-F1
#
_entry.id   AF-A0A3N5MZA4-F1
#
_cell.length_a   1.000
_cell.length_b   1.000
_cell.length_c   1.000
_cell.angle_alpha   90.00
_cell.angle_beta   90.00
_cell.angle_gamma   90.00
#
_symmetry.space_group_name_H-M   'P 1'
#
loop_
_entity.id
_entity.type
_entity.pdbx_description
1 polymer ?
#
loop_
_entity_poly.entity_id
_entity_poly.type
_entity_poly.pdbx_seq_one_letter_code
_entity_poly.pdbx_strand_id
1 'polypeptide(L)'
;MKKIQQKFIVLVILALFLLAAMPVSAVKTAEQSAGDSLTRGSRFTVTITGLPNSSYFLWIPDTSTMSGEPRDQPPVIAGSQVNIVEDPPEGPWPIGSYQYNNGNGQTIRDDIPPSTPDMPNTRYYALVTTGHSGQATVEFLTSVNTGLRSYSVKVENPGSIDSDTLQVDLQVYSRRAPAAAEIFTTPPVLVTFPLTTPIP
;
A
#
# COMPACT_ATOMS: atom_id res chain seq x y z
N MET A 1 8.77 -56.72 24.05
CA MET A 1 7.96 -55.57 24.54
C MET A 1 8.47 -54.19 24.09
N LYS A 2 9.79 -53.93 23.94
CA LYS A 2 10.31 -52.59 23.59
C LYS A 2 9.91 -52.03 22.20
N LYS A 3 9.85 -52.87 21.15
CA LYS A 3 9.52 -52.41 19.77
C LYS A 3 8.08 -51.92 19.58
N ILE A 4 7.12 -52.48 20.33
CA ILE A 4 5.70 -52.08 20.23
C ILE A 4 5.47 -50.76 20.95
N GLN A 5 6.12 -50.55 22.10
CA GLN A 5 6.07 -49.30 22.87
C GLN A 5 6.69 -48.13 22.08
N GLN A 6 7.80 -48.35 21.38
CA GLN A 6 8.44 -47.32 20.55
C GLN A 6 7.58 -46.89 19.36
N LYS A 7 6.87 -47.83 18.71
CA LYS A 7 5.92 -47.51 17.63
C LYS A 7 4.74 -46.70 18.14
N PHE A 8 4.25 -47.01 19.34
CA PHE A 8 3.16 -46.26 19.97
C PHE A 8 3.57 -44.83 20.31
N ILE A 9 4.78 -44.63 20.84
CA ILE A 9 5.30 -43.29 21.17
C ILE A 9 5.48 -42.45 19.91
N VAL A 10 6.03 -43.02 18.83
CA VAL A 10 6.18 -42.30 17.55
C VAL A 10 4.82 -41.93 16.95
N LEU A 11 3.83 -42.82 17.03
CA LEU A 11 2.47 -42.55 16.53
C LEU A 11 1.77 -41.44 17.35
N VAL A 12 1.96 -41.42 18.66
CA VAL A 12 1.41 -40.38 19.55
C VAL A 12 2.08 -39.03 19.31
N ILE A 13 3.40 -38.98 19.11
CA ILE A 13 4.11 -37.75 18.76
C ILE A 13 3.68 -37.23 17.39
N LEU A 14 3.50 -38.11 16.40
CA LEU A 14 3.03 -37.73 15.06
C LEU A 14 1.57 -37.22 15.10
N ALA A 15 0.71 -37.84 15.90
CA ALA A 15 -0.66 -37.38 16.11
C ALA A 15 -0.72 -36.03 16.84
N LEU A 16 0.12 -35.82 17.85
CA LEU A 16 0.26 -34.52 18.53
C LEU A 16 0.82 -33.43 17.60
N PHE A 17 1.71 -33.78 16.68
CA PHE A 17 2.18 -32.85 15.64
C PHE A 17 1.07 -32.49 14.64
N LEU A 18 0.21 -33.43 14.27
CA LEU A 18 -0.97 -33.15 13.43
C LEU A 18 -2.05 -32.32 14.15
N LEU A 19 -2.17 -32.44 15.47
CA LEU A 19 -3.10 -31.64 16.29
C LEU A 19 -2.57 -30.23 16.62
N ALA A 20 -1.28 -29.96 16.40
CA ALA A 20 -0.68 -28.63 16.52
C ALA A 20 -0.71 -27.82 15.21
N ALA A 21 -1.33 -28.34 14.15
CA ALA A 21 -1.76 -27.53 13.02
C ALA A 21 -2.93 -26.67 13.49
N MET A 22 -2.60 -25.57 14.16
CA MET A 22 -3.54 -24.49 14.43
C MET A 22 -4.20 -24.13 13.10
N PRO A 23 -5.53 -23.92 13.05
CA PRO A 23 -6.12 -23.36 11.86
C PRO A 23 -5.42 -22.01 11.61
N VAL A 24 -4.61 -21.94 10.55
CA VAL A 24 -4.23 -20.65 9.96
C VAL A 24 -5.55 -20.05 9.52
N SER A 25 -6.12 -19.18 10.34
CA SER A 25 -7.28 -18.40 9.94
C SER A 25 -6.91 -17.68 8.65
N ALA A 26 -7.57 -18.03 7.55
CA ALA A 26 -7.36 -17.39 6.27
C ALA A 26 -8.02 -16.01 6.32
N VAL A 27 -7.34 -15.01 6.90
CA VAL A 27 -7.64 -13.61 6.60
C VAL A 27 -7.49 -13.43 5.10
N LYS A 28 -8.50 -12.84 4.45
CA LYS A 28 -8.42 -12.54 3.04
C LYS A 28 -7.45 -11.39 2.82
N THR A 29 -6.38 -11.72 2.13
CA THR A 29 -5.37 -10.79 1.65
C THR A 29 -5.59 -10.59 0.15
N ALA A 30 -5.58 -9.34 -0.31
CA ALA A 30 -5.53 -9.02 -1.72
C ALA A 30 -4.27 -8.17 -1.99
N GLU A 31 -3.53 -8.54 -3.02
CA GLU A 31 -2.33 -7.85 -3.46
C GLU A 31 -2.41 -7.56 -4.96
N GLN A 32 -2.22 -6.30 -5.36
CA GLN A 32 -2.14 -5.91 -6.76
C GLN A 32 -0.93 -5.02 -7.01
N SER A 33 -0.18 -5.32 -8.08
CA SER A 33 0.98 -4.53 -8.50
C SER A 33 0.60 -3.39 -9.43
N ALA A 34 1.25 -2.24 -9.26
CA ALA A 34 1.16 -1.08 -10.14
C ALA A 34 2.01 -1.21 -11.43
N GLY A 35 2.72 -2.34 -11.60
CA GLY A 35 3.57 -2.62 -12.77
C GLY A 35 4.72 -1.62 -12.95
N ASP A 36 5.39 -1.69 -14.11
CA ASP A 36 6.49 -0.77 -14.49
C ASP A 36 6.00 0.64 -14.88
N SER A 37 4.70 0.92 -14.73
CA SER A 37 4.06 2.14 -15.20
C SER A 37 4.13 3.31 -14.20
N LEU A 38 4.65 3.09 -12.98
CA LEU A 38 4.82 4.14 -11.98
C LEU A 38 5.99 5.04 -12.35
N THR A 39 5.68 6.12 -13.06
CA THR A 39 6.59 7.23 -13.31
C THR A 39 6.61 8.17 -12.11
N ARG A 40 7.81 8.64 -11.71
CA ARG A 40 7.95 9.63 -10.62
C ARG A 40 7.07 10.85 -10.87
N GLY A 41 6.33 11.30 -9.84
CA GLY A 41 5.41 12.43 -9.95
C GLY A 41 4.02 12.07 -10.48
N SER A 42 3.74 10.78 -10.70
CA SER A 42 2.42 10.25 -10.98
C SER A 42 1.65 9.93 -9.69
N ARG A 43 0.37 9.66 -9.86
CA ARG A 43 -0.52 9.17 -8.80
C ARG A 43 -1.20 7.90 -9.24
N PHE A 44 -1.63 7.08 -8.30
CA PHE A 44 -2.50 5.96 -8.59
C PHE A 44 -3.54 5.84 -7.48
N THR A 45 -4.66 5.22 -7.79
CA THR A 45 -5.71 4.95 -6.82
C THR A 45 -5.89 3.46 -6.66
N VAL A 46 -6.17 3.06 -5.43
CA VAL A 46 -6.56 1.69 -5.07
C VAL A 46 -8.01 1.71 -4.62
N THR A 47 -8.87 1.00 -5.33
CA THR A 47 -10.24 0.77 -4.90
C THR A 47 -10.32 -0.56 -4.17
N ILE A 48 -10.67 -0.49 -2.88
CA ILE A 48 -10.97 -1.63 -2.03
C ILE A 48 -12.46 -1.91 -2.18
N THR A 49 -12.80 -3.13 -2.57
CA THR A 49 -14.17 -3.65 -2.51
C THR A 49 -14.21 -4.78 -1.51
N GLY A 50 -15.08 -4.68 -0.50
CA GLY A 50 -15.30 -5.71 0.50
C GLY A 50 -16.64 -5.54 1.22
N LEU A 51 -16.72 -5.91 2.50
CA LEU A 51 -17.89 -5.70 3.34
C LEU A 51 -18.21 -4.20 3.50
N PRO A 52 -19.49 -3.80 3.48
CA PRO A 52 -19.90 -2.44 3.84
C PRO A 52 -19.46 -2.01 5.23
N ASN A 53 -19.13 -0.72 5.38
CA ASN A 53 -18.82 -0.09 6.67
C ASN A 53 -17.78 -0.85 7.52
N SER A 54 -16.79 -1.43 6.85
CA SER A 54 -15.79 -2.31 7.46
C SER A 54 -14.39 -1.73 7.29
N SER A 55 -13.53 -1.99 8.27
CA SER A 55 -12.16 -1.46 8.28
C SER A 55 -11.15 -2.46 7.71
N TYR A 56 -10.24 -1.95 6.90
CA TYR A 56 -9.19 -2.70 6.20
C TYR A 56 -7.84 -2.06 6.48
N PHE A 57 -6.86 -2.87 6.87
CA PHE A 57 -5.46 -2.46 6.91
C PHE A 57 -4.93 -2.44 5.49
N LEU A 58 -4.26 -1.36 5.09
CA LEU A 58 -3.69 -1.19 3.77
C LEU A 58 -2.25 -0.66 3.88
N TRP A 59 -1.32 -1.26 3.14
CA TRP A 59 0.08 -0.82 3.08
C TRP A 59 0.77 -1.24 1.77
N ILE A 60 1.99 -0.76 1.56
CA ILE A 60 2.88 -1.20 0.48
C ILE A 60 3.82 -2.29 1.05
N PRO A 61 3.57 -3.59 0.80
CA PRO A 61 4.35 -4.67 1.40
C PRO A 61 5.75 -4.80 0.76
N ASP A 62 6.60 -5.62 1.38
CA ASP A 62 7.93 -5.97 0.87
C ASP A 62 8.86 -4.76 0.63
N THR A 63 8.65 -3.69 1.39
CA THR A 63 9.43 -2.45 1.28
C THR A 63 10.38 -2.21 2.44
N SER A 64 10.45 -3.13 3.41
CA SER A 64 11.38 -3.11 4.55
C SER A 64 12.86 -2.96 4.18
N THR A 65 13.25 -3.41 2.99
CA THR A 65 14.61 -3.24 2.46
C THR A 65 14.94 -1.83 1.96
N MET A 66 13.94 -0.96 1.80
CA MET A 66 14.15 0.43 1.39
C MET A 66 14.45 1.29 2.61
N SER A 67 15.24 2.34 2.40
CA SER A 67 15.73 3.20 3.48
C SER A 67 14.73 4.25 3.96
N GLY A 68 13.76 4.63 3.14
CA GLY A 68 12.87 5.77 3.42
C GLY A 68 13.52 7.13 3.14
N GLU A 69 14.77 7.14 2.68
CA GLU A 69 15.52 8.34 2.30
C GLU A 69 15.15 8.82 0.88
N PRO A 70 15.44 10.09 0.52
CA PRO A 70 15.18 10.60 -0.82
C PRO A 70 15.71 9.67 -1.94
N ARG A 71 14.82 9.34 -2.88
CA ARG A 71 14.99 8.42 -4.03
C ARG A 71 14.88 6.94 -3.70
N ASP A 72 14.64 6.60 -2.44
CA ASP A 72 14.45 5.24 -1.95
C ASP A 72 13.26 5.15 -0.98
N GLN A 73 12.17 5.84 -1.35
CA GLN A 73 10.86 5.78 -0.67
C GLN A 73 9.86 4.99 -1.51
N PRO A 74 8.94 4.24 -0.90
CA PRO A 74 7.76 3.73 -1.60
C PRO A 74 6.78 4.88 -1.91
N PRO A 75 5.74 4.63 -2.73
CA PRO A 75 4.63 5.56 -2.87
C PRO A 75 4.00 5.89 -1.52
N VAL A 76 3.60 7.14 -1.33
CA VAL A 76 2.98 7.62 -0.08
C VAL A 76 1.48 7.72 -0.24
N ILE A 77 0.73 7.45 0.81
CA ILE A 77 -0.71 7.71 0.85
C ILE A 77 -0.91 9.23 0.76
N ALA A 78 -1.87 9.69 -0.05
CA ALA A 78 -2.21 11.10 -0.11
C ALA A 78 -2.86 11.54 1.22
N GLY A 79 -2.52 12.74 1.71
CA GLY A 79 -3.06 13.22 2.99
C GLY A 79 -4.54 13.61 2.92
N SER A 80 -5.21 13.62 4.07
CA SER A 80 -6.56 14.17 4.26
C SER A 80 -7.65 13.56 3.37
N GLN A 81 -7.61 12.25 3.17
CA GLN A 81 -8.61 11.53 2.39
C GLN A 81 -9.78 11.04 3.26
N VAL A 82 -10.96 10.90 2.66
CA VAL A 82 -12.17 10.46 3.37
C VAL A 82 -12.05 8.98 3.73
N ASN A 83 -12.39 8.64 4.98
CA ASN A 83 -12.39 7.28 5.53
C ASN A 83 -11.01 6.59 5.56
N ILE A 84 -9.93 7.37 5.51
CA ILE A 84 -8.56 6.88 5.57
C ILE A 84 -7.90 7.49 6.80
N VAL A 85 -7.42 6.63 7.69
CA VAL A 85 -6.77 7.03 8.95
C VAL A 85 -5.34 6.52 8.93
N GLU A 86 -4.39 7.42 9.14
CA GLU A 86 -2.96 7.12 9.34
C GLU A 86 -2.63 7.26 10.84
N ASP A 87 -1.64 6.51 11.33
CA ASP A 87 -1.15 6.74 12.69
C ASP A 87 -0.41 8.10 12.79
N PRO A 88 -0.41 8.76 13.97
CA PRO A 88 0.42 9.94 14.20
C PRO A 88 1.92 9.58 14.08
N PRO A 89 2.76 10.46 13.51
CA PRO A 89 4.21 10.22 13.39
C PRO A 89 4.89 9.86 14.71
N GLU A 90 4.51 10.54 15.79
CA GLU A 90 5.03 10.39 17.15
C GLU A 90 4.41 9.23 17.96
N GLY A 91 3.41 8.55 17.41
CA GLY A 91 2.70 7.46 18.07
C GLY A 91 1.55 7.91 18.97
N PRO A 92 0.75 6.96 19.51
CA PRO A 92 0.87 5.51 19.36
C PRO A 92 0.61 5.02 17.92
N TRP A 93 1.12 3.82 17.59
CA TRP A 93 1.00 3.24 16.23
C TRP A 93 0.15 1.97 16.17
N PRO A 94 -1.14 2.01 16.57
CA PRO A 94 -2.00 0.82 16.57
C PRO A 94 -2.16 0.21 15.17
N ILE A 95 -2.22 1.02 14.11
CA ILE A 95 -2.37 0.51 12.74
C ILE A 95 -1.08 -0.16 12.30
N GLY A 96 0.06 0.50 12.50
CA GLY A 96 1.36 -0.02 12.14
C GLY A 96 1.78 -1.28 12.93
N SER A 97 1.21 -1.48 14.13
CA SER A 97 1.47 -2.64 14.98
C SER A 97 0.62 -3.87 14.62
N TYR A 98 -0.25 -3.78 13.61
CA TYR A 98 -1.03 -4.91 13.13
C TYR A 98 -0.10 -6.02 12.61
N GLN A 99 -0.22 -7.21 13.18
CA GLN A 99 0.44 -8.42 12.70
C GLN A 99 -0.36 -8.99 11.54
N TYR A 100 0.21 -8.90 10.34
CA TYR A 100 -0.48 -9.31 9.13
C TYR A 100 -0.46 -10.83 8.94
N ASN A 101 -1.44 -11.32 8.20
CA ASN A 101 -1.60 -12.75 8.02
C ASN A 101 -0.46 -13.33 7.18
N ASN A 102 -0.02 -14.54 7.53
CA ASN A 102 1.19 -15.18 6.98
C ASN A 102 2.50 -14.38 7.18
N GLY A 103 2.51 -13.35 8.02
CA GLY A 103 3.71 -12.56 8.34
C GLY A 103 4.64 -13.19 9.37
N ASN A 104 4.37 -14.41 9.86
CA ASN A 104 5.18 -15.06 10.89
C ASN A 104 5.41 -14.17 12.15
N GLY A 105 4.39 -13.40 12.53
CA GLY A 105 4.43 -12.47 13.67
C GLY A 105 4.99 -11.07 13.35
N GLN A 106 5.41 -10.82 12.11
CA GLN A 106 5.80 -9.47 11.65
C GLN A 106 4.59 -8.53 11.62
N THR A 107 4.86 -7.26 11.90
CA THR A 107 3.90 -6.16 11.84
C THR A 107 4.04 -5.40 10.52
N ILE A 108 3.03 -4.59 10.17
CA ILE A 108 3.14 -3.66 9.02
C ILE A 108 4.42 -2.81 9.12
N ARG A 109 4.78 -2.34 10.32
CA ARG A 109 6.00 -1.53 10.53
C ARG A 109 7.31 -2.30 10.31
N ASP A 110 7.28 -3.63 10.38
CA ASP A 110 8.44 -4.48 10.07
C ASP A 110 8.57 -4.74 8.56
N ASP A 111 7.51 -4.50 7.78
CA ASP A 111 7.42 -4.78 6.34
C ASP A 111 7.59 -3.53 5.45
N ILE A 112 7.74 -2.36 6.08
CA ILE A 112 7.90 -1.05 5.42
C ILE A 112 9.22 -0.38 5.86
N PRO A 113 9.65 0.70 5.19
CA PRO A 113 10.85 1.44 5.59
C PRO A 113 10.74 2.05 6.99
N PRO A 114 11.88 2.33 7.65
CA PRO A 114 11.89 3.12 8.87
C PRO A 114 11.46 4.57 8.59
N SER A 115 11.05 5.29 9.65
CA SER A 115 10.84 6.74 9.56
C SER A 115 12.17 7.47 9.36
N THR A 116 12.15 8.49 8.51
CA THR A 116 13.25 9.46 8.35
C THR A 116 12.77 10.86 8.79
N PRO A 117 13.68 11.84 8.97
CA PRO A 117 13.29 13.21 9.32
C PRO A 117 12.31 13.85 8.31
N ASP A 118 12.45 13.49 7.03
CA ASP A 118 11.64 14.05 5.95
C ASP A 118 10.39 13.22 5.64
N MET A 119 10.33 11.97 6.10
CA MET A 119 9.25 11.05 5.77
C MET A 119 8.94 10.09 6.94
N PRO A 120 7.86 10.36 7.71
CA PRO A 120 7.41 9.41 8.70
C PRO A 120 6.85 8.17 8.00
N ASN A 121 7.21 6.98 8.46
CA ASN A 121 6.74 5.74 7.84
C ASN A 121 5.24 5.47 8.03
N THR A 122 4.55 6.27 8.87
CA THR A 122 3.09 6.28 8.99
C THR A 122 2.39 6.71 7.68
N ARG A 123 3.15 7.25 6.71
CA ARG A 123 2.66 7.60 5.35
C ARG A 123 2.53 6.41 4.40
N TYR A 124 3.00 5.23 4.81
CA TYR A 124 3.05 4.03 3.95
C TYR A 124 1.95 3.02 4.26
N TYR A 125 1.12 3.30 5.27
CA TYR A 125 0.03 2.43 5.67
C TYR A 125 -1.14 3.25 6.22
N ALA A 126 -2.33 2.67 6.18
CA ALA A 126 -3.52 3.27 6.75
C ALA A 126 -4.56 2.21 7.15
N LEU A 127 -5.50 2.65 7.97
CA LEU A 127 -6.77 1.98 8.18
C LEU A 127 -7.83 2.64 7.29
N VAL A 128 -8.44 1.85 6.42
CA VAL A 128 -9.41 2.31 5.42
C VAL A 128 -10.78 1.78 5.77
N THR A 129 -11.80 2.64 5.84
CA THR A 129 -13.18 2.22 6.11
C THR A 129 -14.02 2.29 4.84
N THR A 130 -14.56 1.16 4.42
CA THR A 130 -15.48 1.09 3.27
C THR A 130 -16.78 1.82 3.56
N GLY A 131 -17.43 2.38 2.53
CA GLY A 131 -18.76 2.97 2.66
C GLY A 131 -19.87 1.92 2.68
N HIS A 132 -21.12 2.38 2.64
CA HIS A 132 -22.33 1.55 2.60
C HIS A 132 -22.39 0.58 1.39
N SER A 133 -21.69 0.90 0.30
CA SER A 133 -21.57 0.05 -0.89
C SER A 133 -20.46 -1.00 -0.80
N GLY A 134 -19.72 -1.06 0.31
CA GLY A 134 -18.55 -1.94 0.44
C GLY A 134 -17.29 -1.41 -0.25
N GLN A 135 -17.28 -0.16 -0.71
CA GLN A 135 -16.14 0.41 -1.44
C GLN A 135 -15.46 1.56 -0.69
N ALA A 136 -14.15 1.64 -0.83
CA ALA A 136 -13.33 2.80 -0.50
C ALA A 136 -12.21 2.96 -1.52
N THR A 137 -11.79 4.20 -1.80
CA THR A 137 -10.69 4.49 -2.73
C THR A 137 -9.60 5.24 -1.99
N VAL A 138 -8.36 4.76 -2.13
CA VAL A 138 -7.16 5.36 -1.55
C VAL A 138 -6.26 5.86 -2.68
N GLU A 139 -5.95 7.15 -2.67
CA GLU A 139 -4.96 7.75 -3.56
C GLU A 139 -3.56 7.62 -2.96
N PHE A 140 -2.62 7.24 -3.82
CA PHE A 140 -1.18 7.20 -3.56
C PHE A 140 -0.45 8.17 -4.50
N LEU A 141 0.60 8.78 -3.97
CA LEU A 141 1.45 9.73 -4.67
C LEU A 141 2.85 9.15 -4.83
N THR A 142 3.42 9.36 -6.01
CA THR A 142 4.86 9.17 -6.24
C THR A 142 5.52 10.53 -6.41
N SER A 143 6.79 10.63 -6.07
CA SER A 143 7.58 11.85 -6.21
C SER A 143 8.96 11.56 -6.79
N VAL A 144 9.80 12.57 -6.90
CA VAL A 144 11.22 12.38 -7.23
C VAL A 144 11.96 11.51 -6.21
N ASN A 145 11.41 11.37 -5.01
CA ASN A 145 11.95 10.55 -3.94
C ASN A 145 11.49 9.09 -4.01
N THR A 146 10.52 8.77 -4.88
CA THR A 146 10.05 7.39 -5.02
C THR A 146 11.10 6.55 -5.76
N GLY A 147 11.42 5.39 -5.18
CA GLY A 147 12.31 4.39 -5.78
C GLY A 147 11.72 3.86 -7.10
N LEU A 148 12.56 3.61 -8.09
CA LEU A 148 12.13 3.07 -9.38
C LEU A 148 12.05 1.54 -9.29
N ARG A 149 10.87 1.02 -8.98
CA ARG A 149 10.55 -0.42 -8.94
C ARG A 149 9.04 -0.64 -9.06
N SER A 150 8.63 -1.88 -9.24
CA SER A 150 7.23 -2.28 -9.13
C SER A 150 6.82 -2.30 -7.66
N TYR A 151 5.63 -1.77 -7.36
CA TYR A 151 5.05 -1.78 -6.02
C TYR A 151 3.71 -2.50 -6.06
N SER A 152 3.41 -3.27 -5.02
CA SER A 152 2.07 -3.81 -4.77
C SER A 152 1.38 -3.04 -3.65
N VAL A 153 0.07 -3.19 -3.55
CA VAL A 153 -0.71 -2.75 -2.39
C VAL A 153 -1.36 -3.96 -1.77
N LYS A 154 -1.12 -4.14 -0.47
CA LYS A 154 -1.68 -5.23 0.33
C LYS A 154 -2.82 -4.70 1.18
N VAL A 155 -3.90 -5.47 1.22
CA VAL A 155 -5.09 -5.15 2.01
C VAL A 155 -5.54 -6.37 2.80
N GLU A 156 -5.83 -6.16 4.09
CA GLU A 156 -6.33 -7.21 4.99
C GLU A 156 -7.47 -6.71 5.88
N ASN A 157 -8.45 -7.59 6.14
CA ASN A 157 -9.48 -7.37 7.15
C ASN A 157 -9.57 -8.60 8.08
N PRO A 158 -9.09 -8.49 9.33
CA PRO A 158 -9.07 -9.63 10.26
C PRO A 158 -10.46 -10.10 10.69
N GLY A 159 -11.51 -9.29 10.51
CA GLY A 159 -12.90 -9.63 10.82
C GLY A 159 -13.63 -10.41 9.71
N SER A 160 -13.00 -10.58 8.55
CA SER A 160 -13.64 -11.04 7.30
C SER A 160 -13.12 -12.40 6.81
N ILE A 161 -12.99 -13.38 7.71
CA ILE A 161 -12.35 -14.68 7.41
C ILE A 161 -13.19 -15.54 6.44
N ASP A 162 -14.53 -15.43 6.45
CA ASP A 162 -15.39 -16.38 5.71
C ASP A 162 -16.37 -15.78 4.68
N SER A 163 -16.66 -14.46 4.71
CA SER A 163 -17.80 -13.87 3.95
C SER A 163 -17.46 -12.75 2.96
N ASP A 164 -16.21 -12.31 2.89
CA ASP A 164 -15.83 -11.10 2.15
C ASP A 164 -15.27 -11.41 0.76
N THR A 165 -15.67 -10.70 -0.30
CA THR A 165 -14.97 -10.77 -1.60
C THR A 165 -14.06 -9.57 -1.66
N LEU A 166 -12.88 -9.67 -1.03
CA LEU A 166 -11.90 -8.61 -1.04
C LEU A 166 -11.29 -8.50 -2.44
N GLN A 167 -11.52 -7.37 -3.10
CA GLN A 167 -10.91 -7.02 -4.37
C GLN A 167 -10.17 -5.71 -4.22
N VAL A 168 -9.01 -5.66 -4.86
CA VAL A 168 -8.16 -4.48 -5.01
C VAL A 168 -8.11 -4.21 -6.51
N ASP A 169 -8.48 -2.99 -6.91
CA ASP A 169 -8.31 -2.50 -8.28
C ASP A 169 -7.39 -1.27 -8.27
N LEU A 170 -6.30 -1.34 -9.03
CA LEU A 170 -5.27 -0.32 -9.10
C LEU A 170 -5.32 0.41 -10.44
N GLN A 171 -5.58 1.71 -10.38
CA GLN A 171 -5.61 2.61 -11.53
C GLN A 171 -4.46 3.62 -11.48
N VAL A 172 -3.54 3.55 -12.46
CA VAL A 172 -2.38 4.47 -12.55
C VAL A 172 -2.70 5.67 -13.44
N TYR A 173 -2.44 6.87 -12.94
CA TYR A 173 -2.54 8.12 -13.69
C TYR A 173 -1.14 8.65 -13.99
N SER A 174 -0.60 8.24 -15.15
CA SER A 174 0.68 8.76 -15.64
C SER A 174 0.54 10.21 -16.09
N ARG A 175 1.49 11.08 -15.72
CA ARG A 175 1.68 12.35 -16.45
C ARG A 175 2.24 12.03 -17.83
N ARG A 176 1.41 11.98 -18.87
CA ARG A 176 1.92 11.97 -20.25
C ARG A 176 2.60 13.33 -20.48
N ALA A 177 3.93 13.33 -20.61
CA ALA A 177 4.58 14.46 -21.28
C ALA A 177 3.97 14.55 -22.69
N PRO A 178 3.54 15.74 -23.16
CA PRO A 178 3.12 15.90 -24.54
C PRO A 178 4.18 15.27 -25.45
N ALA A 179 3.75 14.48 -26.43
CA ALA A 179 4.70 13.94 -27.40
C ALA A 179 5.44 15.12 -28.04
N ALA A 180 6.74 15.00 -28.29
CA ALA A 180 7.54 16.08 -28.91
C ALA A 180 6.90 16.63 -30.20
N ALA A 181 6.09 15.82 -30.89
CA ALA A 181 5.30 16.21 -32.06
C ALA A 181 4.17 17.22 -31.78
N GLU A 182 3.66 17.33 -30.56
CA GLU A 182 2.62 18.30 -30.16
C GLU A 182 3.20 19.66 -29.74
N ILE A 183 4.52 19.75 -29.50
CA ILE A 183 5.20 20.98 -29.08
C ILE A 183 5.51 21.89 -30.28
N PHE A 184 5.56 21.33 -31.50
CA PHE A 184 5.92 22.06 -32.72
C PHE A 184 4.73 22.46 -33.62
N THR A 185 3.47 22.25 -33.20
CA THR A 185 2.31 22.58 -34.06
C THR A 185 1.55 23.83 -33.68
N THR A 186 1.86 24.49 -32.55
CA THR A 186 1.34 25.84 -32.29
C THR A 186 2.31 26.88 -32.85
N PRO A 187 1.98 27.59 -33.95
CA PRO A 187 2.77 28.75 -34.37
C PRO A 187 2.80 29.77 -33.23
N PRO A 188 3.94 30.43 -32.97
CA PRO A 188 4.02 31.44 -31.93
C PRO A 188 3.04 32.56 -32.24
N VAL A 189 2.09 32.80 -31.33
CA VAL A 189 1.28 34.02 -31.36
C VAL A 189 2.26 35.17 -31.12
N LEU A 190 2.49 35.97 -32.16
CA LEU A 190 3.34 37.14 -32.12
C LEU A 190 2.62 38.18 -31.26
N VAL A 191 2.97 38.24 -29.97
CA VAL A 191 2.46 39.26 -29.05
C VAL A 191 3.15 40.58 -29.39
N THR A 192 2.47 41.42 -30.18
CA THR A 192 2.87 42.81 -30.40
C THR A 192 2.51 43.63 -29.17
N PHE A 193 3.52 44.00 -28.38
CA PHE A 193 3.34 44.96 -27.29
C PHE A 193 3.17 46.38 -27.88
N PRO A 194 2.13 47.14 -27.49
CA PRO A 194 2.02 48.53 -27.91
C PRO A 194 3.11 49.37 -27.24
N LEU A 195 3.83 50.14 -28.06
CA LEU A 195 4.82 51.12 -27.64
C LEU A 195 4.11 52.22 -26.85
N THR A 196 4.34 52.30 -25.54
CA THR A 196 3.88 53.42 -24.73
C THR A 196 4.93 54.54 -24.79
N THR A 197 4.51 55.68 -25.32
CA THR A 197 5.27 56.92 -25.35
C THR A 197 5.44 57.46 -23.91
N PRO A 198 6.64 57.92 -23.52
CA PRO A 198 6.81 58.61 -22.25
C PRO A 198 6.19 60.00 -22.33
N ILE A 199 5.39 60.36 -21.32
CA ILE A 199 4.81 61.70 -21.15
C ILE A 199 5.86 62.59 -20.45
N PRO A 200 6.07 63.84 -20.90
CA PRO A 200 7.08 64.76 -20.35
C PRO A 200 6.76 65.27 -18.94
#